data_AF-A0A0V8M0E1-F1
#
_entry.id   AF-A0A0V8M0E1-F1
#
_cell.length_a   1.000
_cell.length_b   1.000
_cell.length_c   1.000
_cell.angle_alpha   90.00
_cell.angle_beta   90.00
_cell.angle_gamma   90.00
#
_symmetry.space_group_name_H-M   'P 1'
#
loop_
_entity.id
_entity.type
_entity.pdbx_description
1 polymer ?
#
loop_
_entity_poly.entity_id
_entity_poly.type
_entity_poly.pdbx_seq_one_letter_code
_entity_poly.pdbx_strand_id
1 'polypeptide(L)' 'MAKYASWADLEREAPAKYTRKANGDAYRGGLARIAPPGSNVRDSRVRGYQAGVQDKGPVWLREFREAMFG' A
#
# COMPACT_ATOMS: atom_id res chain seq x y z
N MET A 1 16.59 -8.04 13.88
CA MET A 1 15.23 -8.41 14.35
C MET A 1 14.37 -8.68 13.13
N ALA A 2 13.79 -9.87 13.01
CA ALA A 2 12.75 -10.11 12.03
C ALA A 2 11.60 -9.09 12.26
N LYS A 3 11.11 -8.46 11.19
CA LYS A 3 10.15 -7.34 11.26
C LYS A 3 8.80 -7.74 11.88
N TYR A 4 8.53 -9.04 11.95
CA TYR A 4 7.42 -9.68 12.63
C TYR A 4 7.98 -10.89 13.38
N ALA A 5 7.52 -11.11 14.61
CA ALA A 5 8.01 -12.21 15.46
C ALA A 5 7.32 -13.55 15.13
N SER A 6 6.15 -13.52 14.49
CA SER A 6 5.39 -14.70 14.08
C SER A 6 4.51 -14.42 12.86
N TRP A 7 3.97 -15.48 12.25
CA TRP A 7 2.95 -15.37 11.19
C TRP A 7 1.68 -14.67 11.69
N ALA A 8 1.25 -14.95 12.92
CA ALA A 8 0.11 -14.30 13.54
C ALA A 8 0.32 -12.77 13.67
N ASP A 9 1.53 -12.33 13.99
CA ASP A 9 1.87 -10.90 14.03
C ASP A 9 1.82 -10.26 12.63
N LEU A 10 2.31 -10.98 11.61
CA LEU A 10 2.21 -10.53 10.21
C LEU A 10 0.73 -10.40 9.81
N GLU A 11 -0.10 -11.40 10.07
CA GLU A 11 -1.52 -11.38 9.68
C GLU A 11 -2.27 -10.21 10.31
N ARG A 12 -1.98 -9.91 11.59
CA ARG A 12 -2.58 -8.78 12.29
C ARG A 12 -2.10 -7.43 11.77
N GLU A 13 -0.80 -7.28 11.53
CA GLU A 13 -0.21 -5.95 11.28
C GLU A 13 -0.15 -5.57 9.80
N ALA A 14 0.02 -6.53 8.91
CA ALA A 14 0.31 -6.25 7.50
C ALA A 14 -0.86 -5.57 6.77
N PRO A 15 -2.14 -5.95 6.96
CA PRO A 15 -3.26 -5.24 6.33
C PRO A 15 -3.35 -3.77 6.77
N ALA A 16 -3.25 -3.52 8.08
CA ALA A 16 -3.28 -2.15 8.61
C ALA A 16 -2.08 -1.32 8.12
N LYS A 17 -0.91 -1.94 7.99
CA LYS A 17 0.30 -1.30 7.44
C LYS A 17 0.16 -1.03 5.94
N TYR A 18 -0.47 -1.92 5.19
CA TYR A 18 -0.77 -1.74 3.78
C TYR A 18 -1.64 -0.50 3.60
N THR A 19 -2.77 -0.39 4.30
CA THR A 19 -3.67 0.77 4.21
C THR A 19 -2.98 2.09 4.56
N ARG A 20 -2.11 2.09 5.59
CA ARG A 20 -1.35 3.29 5.98
C ARG A 20 -0.32 3.75 4.95
N LYS A 21 0.17 2.85 4.09
CA LYS A 21 1.26 3.15 3.14
C LYS A 21 0.80 3.22 1.69
N ALA A 22 -0.21 2.45 1.32
CA ALA A 22 -0.83 2.46 0.01
C ALA A 22 -2.09 3.34 0.09
N ASN A 23 -1.89 4.65 0.05
CA ASN A 23 -2.97 5.64 -0.02
C ASN A 23 -2.61 6.80 -0.96
N GLY A 24 -3.61 7.63 -1.27
CA GLY A 24 -3.50 8.75 -2.20
C GLY A 24 -2.44 9.77 -1.80
N ASP A 25 -2.26 10.05 -0.51
CA ASP A 25 -1.26 11.01 -0.03
C ASP A 25 0.16 10.49 -0.21
N ALA A 26 0.40 9.22 0.11
CA ALA A 26 1.67 8.55 -0.16
C ALA A 26 1.99 8.53 -1.66
N TYR A 27 0.99 8.26 -2.51
CA TYR A 27 1.12 8.29 -3.97
C TYR A 27 1.44 9.70 -4.49
N ARG A 28 0.71 10.71 -4.02
CA ARG A 28 0.94 12.12 -4.36
C ARG A 28 2.34 12.55 -3.94
N GLY A 29 2.75 12.25 -2.72
CA GLY A 29 4.08 12.55 -2.20
C GLY A 29 5.20 11.87 -2.99
N GLY A 30 4.99 10.63 -3.43
CA GLY A 30 5.93 9.92 -4.30
C GLY A 30 6.07 10.59 -5.68
N LEU A 31 4.96 10.92 -6.32
CA LEU A 31 4.97 11.57 -7.64
C LEU A 31 5.52 12.99 -7.60
N ALA A 32 5.23 13.76 -6.54
CA ALA A 32 5.73 15.13 -6.40
C ALA A 32 7.26 15.20 -6.38
N ARG A 33 7.95 14.15 -5.93
CA ARG A 33 9.43 14.09 -5.90
C ARG A 33 10.07 13.98 -7.28
N ILE A 34 9.34 13.45 -8.26
CA ILE A 34 9.84 13.23 -9.62
C ILE A 34 9.15 14.16 -10.65
N ALA A 35 8.18 14.94 -10.19
CA ALA A 35 7.44 15.87 -11.03
C ALA A 35 8.33 17.08 -11.37
N PRO A 36 8.28 17.60 -12.62
CA PRO A 36 8.96 18.83 -12.98
C PRO A 36 8.55 20.02 -12.07
N PRO A 37 9.44 20.99 -11.80
CA PRO A 37 9.10 22.19 -11.03
C PRO A 37 7.88 22.91 -11.61
N GLY A 38 6.99 23.39 -10.74
CA GLY A 38 5.76 24.08 -11.13
C GLY A 38 4.63 23.17 -11.64
N SER A 39 4.85 21.86 -11.72
CA SER A 39 3.81 20.89 -12.07
C SER A 39 3.12 20.32 -10.83
N ASN A 40 1.82 20.04 -10.95
CA ASN A 40 1.01 19.43 -9.91
C ASN A 40 0.62 18.00 -10.30
N VAL A 41 0.57 17.11 -9.32
CA VAL A 41 0.05 15.76 -9.51
C VAL A 41 -1.45 15.83 -9.78
N ARG A 42 -1.92 15.20 -10.87
CA ARG A 42 -3.34 15.18 -11.25
C ARG A 42 -4.19 14.47 -10.19
N ASP A 43 -5.21 15.15 -9.68
CA ASP A 43 -6.12 14.59 -8.66
C ASP A 43 -6.84 13.33 -9.10
N SER A 44 -7.19 13.20 -10.38
CA SER A 44 -7.82 11.98 -10.91
C SER A 44 -6.92 10.76 -10.76
N ARG A 45 -5.59 10.91 -10.89
CA ARG A 45 -4.64 9.81 -10.65
C ARG A 45 -4.54 9.44 -9.18
N VAL A 46 -4.57 10.43 -8.30
CA VAL A 46 -4.56 10.21 -6.84
C VAL A 46 -5.81 9.46 -6.41
N ARG A 47 -7.00 9.88 -6.86
CA ARG A 47 -8.27 9.21 -6.58
C ARG A 47 -8.32 7.80 -7.18
N GLY A 48 -7.85 7.62 -8.41
CA GLY A 48 -7.78 6.32 -9.05
C GLY A 48 -6.87 5.34 -8.30
N TYR A 49 -5.70 5.81 -7.86
CA TYR A 49 -4.81 5.02 -7.02
C TYR A 49 -5.47 4.64 -5.69
N GLN A 50 -6.04 5.62 -4.97
CA GLN A 50 -6.72 5.39 -3.69
C GLN A 50 -7.83 4.34 -3.82
N ALA A 51 -8.68 4.43 -4.85
CA ALA A 51 -9.74 3.46 -5.10
C ALA A 51 -9.18 2.07 -5.43
N GLY A 52 -8.08 2.00 -6.18
CA GLY A 52 -7.47 0.72 -6.57
C GLY A 52 -6.81 -0.04 -5.42
N VAL A 53 -6.32 0.66 -4.40
CA VAL A 53 -5.64 0.06 -3.23
C VAL A 53 -6.55 -0.12 -2.02
N GLN A 54 -7.74 0.48 -2.03
CA GLN A 54 -8.72 0.35 -0.97
C GLN A 54 -9.07 -1.12 -0.74
N ASP A 55 -9.04 -1.54 0.53
CA ASP A 55 -9.35 -2.89 1.00
C ASP A 55 -8.52 -4.03 0.36
N LYS A 56 -7.41 -3.71 -0.33
CA LYS A 56 -6.51 -4.71 -0.93
C LYS A 56 -5.54 -5.34 0.07
N GLY A 57 -5.36 -4.77 1.26
CA GLY A 57 -4.44 -5.29 2.28
C GLY A 57 -4.71 -6.75 2.67
N PRO A 58 -5.95 -7.12 3.05
CA PRO A 58 -6.31 -8.51 3.37
C PRO A 58 -6.18 -9.44 2.16
N VAL A 59 -6.55 -8.97 0.96
CA VAL A 59 -6.46 -9.74 -0.29
C VAL A 59 -5.01 -10.09 -0.61
N TRP A 60 -4.12 -9.10 -0.54
CA TRP A 60 -2.69 -9.27 -0.72
C TRP A 60 -2.10 -10.30 0.26
N LEU A 61 -2.48 -10.22 1.54
CA LEU A 61 -1.99 -11.14 2.57
C LEU A 61 -2.44 -12.59 2.30
N ARG A 62 -3.71 -12.77 1.88
CA ARG A 62 -4.25 -14.09 1.50
C ARG A 62 -3.51 -14.69 0.32
N GLU A 63 -3.35 -13.93 -0.77
CA GLU A 63 -2.65 -14.38 -1.98
C GLU A 63 -1.16 -14.67 -1.70
N PHE A 64 -0.53 -13.85 -0.84
CA PHE A 64 0.84 -14.10 -0.39
C PHE A 64 0.96 -15.41 0.39
N ARG A 65 0.02 -15.69 1.30
CA ARG A 65 0.00 -16.94 2.07
C ARG A 65 -0.13 -18.16 1.15
N GLU A 66 -1.06 -18.10 0.19
CA GLU A 66 -1.28 -19.16 -0.79
C GLU A 66 -0.03 -19.41 -1.64
N ALA A 67 0.63 -18.35 -2.15
CA ALA A 67 1.84 -18.50 -2.94
C ALA A 67 3.04 -19.09 -2.16
N MET A 68 3.10 -18.87 -0.84
CA MET A 68 4.23 -19.29 0.00
C MET A 68 4.03 -20.65 0.68
N PHE A 69 2.79 -21.04 0.95
CA PHE A 69 2.45 -22.19 1.79
C PHE A 69 1.27 -23.03 1.26
N GLY A 70 0.67 -22.63 0.14
CA GLY A 70 -0.37 -23.38 -0.57
C GLY A 70 0.19 -24.45 -1.49
#